data_AF-A0AAX3VKG5-F1
#
_entry.id   AF-A0AAX3VKG5-F1
#
_cell.length_a   1.000
_cell.length_b   1.000
_cell.length_c   1.000
_cell.angle_alpha   90.00
_cell.angle_beta   90.00
_cell.angle_gamma   90.00
#
_symmetry.space_group_name_H-M   'P 1'
#
loop_
_entity.id
_entity.type
_entity.pdbx_description
1 polymer ?
#
loop_
_entity_poly.entity_id
_entity_poly.type
_entity_poly.pdbx_seq_one_letter_code
_entity_poly.pdbx_strand_id
1 'polypeptide(L)'
;MHQIALIPWLDPATIISAAGPWALLVVCFIIFAETGLLVGFLLPGDTLLIMAGLLSNPVTHAPHGVFGINVWIVGLLIGFSAFLGGEVGYVIGRKGGPAVFERKESGLFSRRNVERTNAFFERYGGVTVILARFVPIVRTFAPVAAGVGKMPWHRYSLYNLIGAVIWGFGLTVIGYLVSLIPGVGEFVAKYIDVILLAAVVGTVFFIVWHYFAEKRKAKKEMAAGPDEYTDADEARELVLDPEVFREHGHSAPHAHHPDASTTDTDRHTDPRS
;
A
#
# COMPACT_ATOMS: atom_id res chain seq x y z
N MET A 1 -10.87 -15.09 35.57
CA MET A 1 -9.51 -14.68 35.18
C MET A 1 -9.66 -13.44 34.31
N HIS A 2 -9.21 -12.28 34.78
CA HIS A 2 -9.49 -11.00 34.11
C HIS A 2 -8.62 -10.84 32.86
N GLN A 3 -9.26 -10.88 31.69
CA GLN A 3 -8.68 -10.38 30.44
C GLN A 3 -8.54 -8.86 30.53
N ILE A 4 -7.37 -8.34 30.18
CA ILE A 4 -7.09 -6.91 30.14
C ILE A 4 -7.56 -6.41 28.78
N ALA A 5 -8.87 -6.44 28.55
CA ALA A 5 -9.47 -5.79 27.39
C ALA A 5 -9.44 -4.27 27.64
N LEU A 6 -8.86 -3.50 26.71
CA LEU A 6 -8.87 -2.03 26.78
C LEU A 6 -10.29 -1.46 26.76
N ILE A 7 -11.25 -2.20 26.19
CA ILE A 7 -12.69 -1.91 26.18
C ILE A 7 -13.46 -3.25 26.31
N PRO A 8 -14.15 -3.54 27.43
CA PRO A 8 -14.76 -4.85 27.70
C PRO A 8 -15.78 -5.33 26.63
N TRP A 9 -16.47 -4.40 25.96
CA TRP A 9 -17.51 -4.70 24.97
C TRP A 9 -16.96 -4.98 23.55
N LEU A 10 -15.68 -4.71 23.33
CA LEU A 10 -15.00 -4.83 22.04
C LEU A 10 -14.01 -6.00 21.99
N ASP A 11 -13.96 -6.80 23.06
CA ASP A 11 -13.13 -7.99 23.11
C ASP A 11 -13.59 -9.01 22.04
N PRO A 12 -12.69 -9.43 21.13
CA PRO A 12 -13.02 -10.40 20.09
C PRO A 12 -13.60 -11.70 20.62
N ALA A 13 -13.12 -12.20 21.77
CA ALA A 13 -13.59 -13.46 22.35
C ALA A 13 -15.02 -13.32 22.87
N THR A 14 -15.33 -12.20 23.52
CA THR A 14 -16.68 -11.87 23.97
C THR A 14 -17.64 -11.66 22.79
N ILE A 15 -17.22 -10.98 21.72
CA ILE A 15 -18.03 -10.80 20.49
C ILE A 15 -18.36 -12.14 19.85
N ILE A 16 -17.36 -13.00 19.68
CA ILE A 16 -17.52 -14.31 19.03
C ILE A 16 -18.39 -15.24 19.87
N SER A 17 -18.18 -15.27 21.20
CA SER A 17 -18.97 -16.12 22.10
C SER A 17 -20.41 -15.62 22.28
N ALA A 18 -20.64 -14.30 22.34
CA ALA A 18 -21.97 -13.72 22.44
C ALA A 18 -22.78 -13.89 21.15
N ALA A 19 -22.12 -13.87 19.99
CA ALA A 19 -22.78 -14.05 18.69
C ALA A 19 -23.16 -15.51 18.39
N GLY A 20 -22.50 -16.49 19.05
CA GLY A 20 -22.81 -17.91 18.93
C GLY A 20 -22.77 -18.38 17.47
N PRO A 21 -23.86 -18.99 16.92
CA PRO A 21 -23.91 -19.44 15.52
C PRO A 21 -23.69 -18.33 14.49
N TRP A 22 -23.96 -17.06 14.87
CA TRP A 22 -23.85 -15.90 13.99
C TRP A 22 -22.47 -15.23 14.04
N ALA A 23 -21.54 -15.78 14.84
CA ALA A 23 -20.23 -15.17 15.05
C ALA A 23 -19.49 -14.88 13.74
N LEU A 24 -19.58 -15.78 12.76
CA LEU A 24 -18.94 -15.59 11.46
C LEU A 24 -19.52 -14.38 10.71
N LEU A 25 -20.83 -14.21 10.71
CA LEU A 25 -21.46 -13.05 10.07
C LEU A 25 -21.11 -11.75 10.77
N VAL A 26 -21.04 -11.76 12.10
CA VAL A 26 -20.64 -10.59 12.90
C VAL A 26 -19.19 -10.21 12.58
N VAL A 27 -18.27 -11.18 12.56
CA VAL A 27 -16.86 -10.95 12.17
C VAL A 27 -16.78 -10.38 10.76
N CYS A 28 -17.46 -11.00 9.79
CA CYS A 28 -17.51 -10.52 8.41
C CYS A 28 -18.05 -9.08 8.31
N PHE A 29 -19.12 -8.77 9.06
CA PHE A 29 -19.71 -7.43 9.09
C PHE A 29 -18.75 -6.40 9.70
N ILE A 30 -18.07 -6.73 10.80
CA ILE A 30 -17.08 -5.84 11.42
C ILE A 30 -15.94 -5.55 10.45
N ILE A 31 -15.40 -6.58 9.79
CA ILE A 31 -14.30 -6.42 8.82
C ILE A 31 -14.76 -5.61 7.59
N PHE A 32 -15.97 -5.85 7.11
CA PHE A 32 -16.58 -5.06 6.04
C PHE A 32 -16.74 -3.59 6.45
N ALA A 33 -17.29 -3.33 7.64
CA ALA A 33 -17.50 -1.99 8.18
C ALA A 33 -16.17 -1.26 8.38
N GLU A 34 -15.16 -1.95 8.92
CA GLU A 34 -13.84 -1.38 9.16
C GLU A 34 -13.15 -0.97 7.86
N THR A 35 -13.22 -1.84 6.84
CA THR A 35 -12.57 -1.60 5.54
C THR A 35 -13.34 -0.60 4.68
N GLY A 36 -14.67 -0.50 4.82
CA GLY A 36 -15.51 0.31 3.95
C GLY A 36 -15.98 1.66 4.50
N LEU A 37 -16.12 1.84 5.82
CA LEU A 37 -16.84 2.99 6.39
C LEU A 37 -15.97 4.15 6.86
N LEU A 38 -14.63 4.16 6.64
CA LEU A 38 -13.68 5.20 7.11
C LEU A 38 -13.62 5.43 8.64
N VAL A 39 -14.63 4.99 9.40
CA VAL A 39 -14.74 5.07 10.87
C VAL A 39 -14.16 3.79 11.53
N GLY A 40 -13.65 2.87 10.71
CA GLY A 40 -13.15 1.56 11.11
C GLY A 40 -11.92 1.54 12.01
N PHE A 41 -11.18 2.63 12.16
CA PHE A 41 -9.97 2.67 12.99
C PHE A 41 -10.22 2.24 14.46
N LEU A 42 -11.46 2.39 14.94
CA LEU A 42 -11.86 2.00 16.30
C LEU A 42 -12.19 0.49 16.43
N LEU A 43 -12.33 -0.24 15.32
CA LEU A 43 -12.71 -1.63 15.33
C LEU A 43 -11.46 -2.54 15.35
N PRO A 44 -11.42 -3.56 16.20
CA PRO A 44 -10.27 -4.42 16.39
C PRO A 44 -10.34 -5.57 15.37
N GLY A 45 -10.24 -5.25 14.08
CA GLY A 45 -10.35 -6.26 13.02
C GLY A 45 -9.19 -7.24 12.96
N ASP A 46 -7.95 -6.76 13.12
CA ASP A 46 -6.77 -7.63 13.08
C ASP A 46 -6.78 -8.68 14.20
N THR A 47 -7.17 -8.27 15.41
CA THR A 47 -7.35 -9.18 16.54
C THR A 47 -8.52 -10.14 16.26
N LEU A 48 -9.63 -9.65 15.67
CA LEU A 48 -10.78 -10.49 15.29
C LEU A 48 -10.38 -11.57 14.30
N LEU A 49 -9.55 -11.27 13.30
CA LEU A 49 -9.08 -12.21 12.29
C LEU A 49 -8.24 -13.34 12.91
N ILE A 50 -7.26 -12.94 13.72
CA ILE A 50 -6.38 -13.90 14.39
C ILE A 50 -7.18 -14.75 15.39
N MET A 51 -8.09 -14.14 16.15
CA MET A 51 -8.98 -14.86 17.07
C MET A 51 -9.96 -15.78 16.34
N ALA A 52 -10.50 -15.36 15.20
CA ALA A 52 -11.35 -16.21 14.36
C ALA A 52 -10.58 -17.45 13.87
N GLY A 53 -9.32 -17.27 13.47
CA GLY A 53 -8.42 -18.38 13.15
C GLY A 53 -8.15 -19.29 14.34
N LEU A 54 -7.80 -18.70 15.49
CA LEU A 54 -7.46 -19.40 16.72
C LEU A 54 -8.63 -20.27 17.23
N LEU A 55 -9.84 -19.70 17.24
CA LEU A 55 -11.07 -20.33 17.70
C LEU A 55 -11.69 -21.30 16.67
N SER A 56 -11.17 -21.31 15.43
CA SER A 56 -11.55 -22.31 14.42
C SER A 56 -10.88 -23.68 14.64
N ASN A 57 -9.94 -23.80 15.59
CA ASN A 57 -9.27 -25.06 15.87
C ASN A 57 -10.20 -26.06 16.59
N PRO A 58 -10.43 -27.25 16.01
CA PRO A 58 -11.27 -28.28 16.60
C PRO A 58 -10.75 -28.86 17.92
N VAL A 59 -9.45 -28.74 18.18
CA VAL A 59 -8.74 -29.47 19.25
C VAL A 59 -8.81 -28.76 20.60
N THR A 60 -9.02 -27.44 20.63
CA THR A 60 -8.97 -26.63 21.87
C THR A 60 -10.33 -26.13 22.37
N HIS A 61 -11.32 -25.91 21.50
CA HIS A 61 -12.56 -25.20 21.90
C HIS A 61 -13.89 -25.88 21.52
N ALA A 62 -13.95 -26.71 20.48
CA ALA A 62 -15.11 -27.56 20.15
C ALA A 62 -14.76 -28.52 19.00
N PRO A 63 -15.36 -29.73 18.89
CA PRO A 63 -15.08 -30.70 17.81
C PRO A 63 -15.29 -30.18 16.37
N HIS A 64 -15.99 -29.06 16.18
CA HIS A 64 -16.25 -28.43 14.89
C HIS A 64 -15.67 -26.99 14.79
N GLY A 65 -14.89 -26.54 15.78
CA GLY A 65 -14.52 -25.13 15.96
C GLY A 65 -15.74 -24.26 16.35
N VAL A 66 -15.51 -23.02 16.80
CA VAL A 66 -16.62 -22.12 17.23
C VAL A 66 -17.58 -21.79 16.07
N PHE A 67 -17.09 -21.84 14.84
CA PHE A 67 -17.88 -21.53 13.64
C PHE A 67 -18.54 -22.76 12.98
N GLY A 68 -18.20 -23.98 13.41
CA GLY A 68 -18.76 -25.21 12.84
C GLY A 68 -18.34 -25.52 11.40
N ILE A 69 -17.39 -24.76 10.82
CA ILE A 69 -17.02 -24.79 9.41
C ILE A 69 -15.49 -24.77 9.30
N ASN A 70 -14.95 -25.35 8.23
CA ASN A 70 -13.52 -25.39 7.95
C ASN A 70 -12.90 -23.96 7.91
N VAL A 71 -11.77 -23.79 8.60
CA VAL A 71 -11.01 -22.52 8.69
C VAL A 71 -10.71 -21.90 7.33
N TRP A 72 -10.49 -22.72 6.29
CA TRP A 72 -10.26 -22.23 4.93
C TRP A 72 -11.47 -21.45 4.39
N ILE A 73 -12.69 -21.93 4.67
CA ILE A 73 -13.93 -21.28 4.26
C ILE A 73 -14.14 -20.01 5.09
N VAL A 74 -13.87 -20.05 6.40
CA VAL A 74 -13.91 -18.88 7.29
C VAL A 74 -12.99 -17.78 6.76
N GLY A 75 -11.73 -18.10 6.46
CA GLY A 75 -10.76 -17.16 5.91
C GLY A 75 -11.19 -16.60 4.54
N LEU A 76 -11.80 -17.41 3.67
CA LEU A 76 -12.31 -16.96 2.38
C LEU A 76 -13.50 -15.99 2.52
N LEU A 77 -14.46 -16.28 3.41
CA LEU A 77 -15.62 -15.43 3.65
C LEU A 77 -15.21 -14.08 4.25
N ILE A 78 -14.26 -14.11 5.17
CA ILE A 78 -13.65 -12.92 5.76
C ILE A 78 -12.91 -12.11 4.68
N GLY A 79 -12.08 -12.75 3.87
CA GLY A 79 -11.36 -12.11 2.76
C GLY A 79 -12.33 -11.47 1.75
N PHE A 80 -13.43 -12.16 1.45
CA PHE A 80 -14.49 -11.64 0.59
C PHE A 80 -15.19 -10.42 1.20
N SER A 81 -15.48 -10.46 2.50
CA SER A 81 -16.06 -9.32 3.23
C SER A 81 -15.13 -8.11 3.23
N ALA A 82 -13.83 -8.33 3.42
CA ALA A 82 -12.80 -7.29 3.34
C ALA A 82 -12.61 -6.73 1.91
N PHE A 83 -12.86 -7.55 0.89
CA PHE A 83 -12.87 -7.12 -0.50
C PHE A 83 -14.07 -6.21 -0.77
N LEU A 84 -15.27 -6.65 -0.40
CA LEU A 84 -16.51 -5.89 -0.56
C LEU A 84 -16.47 -4.55 0.19
N GLY A 85 -15.92 -4.52 1.40
CA GLY A 85 -15.75 -3.27 2.14
C GLY A 85 -14.81 -2.31 1.41
N GLY A 86 -13.69 -2.82 0.85
CA GLY A 86 -12.79 -2.04 -0.01
C GLY A 86 -13.49 -1.48 -1.26
N GLU A 87 -14.30 -2.27 -1.95
CA GLU A 87 -15.07 -1.81 -3.11
C GLU A 87 -16.06 -0.69 -2.72
N VAL A 88 -16.75 -0.83 -1.58
CA VAL A 88 -17.63 0.22 -1.05
C VAL A 88 -16.84 1.48 -0.73
N GLY A 89 -15.69 1.37 -0.07
CA GLY A 89 -14.80 2.51 0.19
C GLY A 89 -14.34 3.21 -1.08
N TYR A 90 -13.98 2.46 -2.12
CA TYR A 90 -13.61 3.02 -3.42
C TYR A 90 -14.78 3.76 -4.08
N VAL A 91 -15.98 3.17 -4.06
CA VAL A 91 -17.18 3.82 -4.62
C VAL A 91 -17.54 5.07 -3.84
N ILE A 92 -17.42 5.06 -2.51
CA ILE A 92 -17.60 6.24 -1.66
C ILE A 92 -16.60 7.33 -2.06
N GLY A 93 -15.32 7.00 -2.23
CA GLY A 93 -14.32 7.96 -2.68
C GLY A 93 -14.60 8.52 -4.09
N ARG A 94 -15.02 7.65 -5.02
CA ARG A 94 -15.26 8.02 -6.41
C ARG A 94 -16.54 8.85 -6.61
N LYS A 95 -17.63 8.51 -5.90
CA LYS A 95 -18.91 9.25 -5.95
C LYS A 95 -18.93 10.45 -5.00
N GLY A 96 -18.31 10.33 -3.83
CA GLY A 96 -18.25 11.39 -2.82
C GLY A 96 -17.22 12.47 -3.15
N GLY A 97 -16.22 12.16 -3.98
CA GLY A 97 -15.24 13.13 -4.46
C GLY A 97 -15.89 14.40 -5.00
N PRO A 98 -16.66 14.35 -6.12
CA PRO A 98 -17.24 15.54 -6.76
C PRO A 98 -18.03 16.47 -5.83
N ALA A 99 -18.85 15.91 -4.92
CA ALA A 99 -19.68 16.68 -4.00
C ALA A 99 -18.90 17.38 -2.87
N VAL A 100 -17.70 16.88 -2.53
CA VAL A 100 -16.80 17.52 -1.56
C VAL A 100 -15.87 18.53 -2.25
N PHE A 101 -15.50 18.29 -3.51
CA PHE A 101 -14.68 19.20 -4.34
C PHE A 101 -15.36 20.54 -4.61
N GLU A 102 -16.70 20.57 -4.74
CA GLU A 102 -17.46 21.82 -4.96
C GLU A 102 -17.53 22.72 -3.72
N ARG A 103 -17.29 22.21 -2.51
CA ARG A 103 -17.54 22.98 -1.28
C ARG A 103 -16.32 23.64 -0.65
N LYS A 104 -15.07 23.24 -0.96
CA LYS A 104 -13.87 23.83 -0.34
C LYS A 104 -12.64 23.78 -1.26
N GLU A 105 -12.14 24.95 -1.68
CA GLU A 105 -10.86 25.07 -2.40
C GLU A 105 -9.63 24.69 -1.53
N SER A 106 -9.79 24.60 -0.20
CA SER A 106 -8.73 24.21 0.75
C SER A 106 -9.12 22.97 1.58
N GLY A 107 -8.43 21.83 1.37
CA GLY A 107 -8.61 20.62 2.18
C GLY A 107 -7.93 19.36 1.59
N LEU A 108 -8.10 18.21 2.27
CA LEU A 108 -7.64 16.87 1.83
C LEU A 108 -8.10 16.51 0.41
N PHE A 109 -9.23 17.09 -0.04
CA PHE A 109 -9.85 16.91 -1.35
C PHE A 109 -9.71 18.18 -2.21
N SER A 110 -8.51 18.74 -2.38
CA SER A 110 -8.25 19.77 -3.40
C SER A 110 -7.89 19.13 -4.75
N ARG A 111 -8.14 19.80 -5.89
CA ARG A 111 -7.71 19.32 -7.23
C ARG A 111 -6.23 18.93 -7.25
N ARG A 112 -5.38 19.71 -6.57
CA ARG A 112 -3.94 19.44 -6.44
C ARG A 112 -3.63 18.15 -5.68
N ASN A 113 -4.45 17.79 -4.69
CA ASN A 113 -4.29 16.53 -3.97
C ASN A 113 -4.75 15.35 -4.81
N VAL A 114 -5.80 15.50 -5.61
CA VAL A 114 -6.25 14.46 -6.56
C VAL A 114 -5.18 14.18 -7.60
N GLU A 115 -4.61 15.21 -8.20
CA GLU A 115 -3.51 15.07 -9.16
C GLU A 115 -2.29 14.39 -8.54
N ARG A 116 -1.93 14.77 -7.31
CA ARG A 116 -0.86 14.10 -6.55
C ARG A 116 -1.16 12.64 -6.27
N THR A 117 -2.39 12.33 -5.82
CA THR A 117 -2.81 10.97 -5.54
C THR A 117 -2.87 10.13 -6.82
N ASN A 118 -3.33 10.69 -7.93
CA ASN A 118 -3.34 10.01 -9.22
C ASN A 118 -1.91 9.76 -9.72
N ALA A 119 -1.03 10.77 -9.70
CA ALA A 119 0.38 10.62 -10.04
C ALA A 119 1.10 9.60 -9.14
N PHE A 120 0.72 9.54 -7.86
CA PHE A 120 1.21 8.53 -6.92
C PHE A 120 0.76 7.12 -7.32
N PHE A 121 -0.52 6.92 -7.62
CA PHE A 121 -1.02 5.61 -8.08
C PHE A 121 -0.50 5.21 -9.47
N GLU A 122 -0.23 6.17 -10.36
CA GLU A 122 0.44 5.93 -11.63
C GLU A 122 1.89 5.47 -11.41
N ARG A 123 2.63 6.15 -10.52
CA ARG A 123 4.05 5.88 -10.24
C ARG A 123 4.29 4.60 -9.47
N TYR A 124 3.54 4.36 -8.38
CA TYR A 124 3.73 3.20 -7.49
C TYR A 124 2.79 2.03 -7.84
N GLY A 125 1.84 2.25 -8.76
CA GLY A 125 0.93 1.22 -9.23
C GLY A 125 -0.05 0.71 -8.17
N GLY A 126 -0.79 -0.33 -8.54
CA GLY A 126 -1.77 -0.95 -7.64
C GLY A 126 -1.20 -1.83 -6.55
N VAL A 127 0.10 -2.16 -6.59
CA VAL A 127 0.79 -2.85 -5.48
C VAL A 127 0.66 -2.06 -4.17
N THR A 128 0.60 -0.73 -4.26
CA THR A 128 0.37 0.14 -3.10
C THR A 128 -0.95 -0.13 -2.39
N VAL A 129 -1.99 -0.57 -3.13
CA VAL A 129 -3.29 -0.93 -2.54
C VAL A 129 -3.17 -2.20 -1.69
N ILE A 130 -2.32 -3.15 -2.11
CA ILE A 130 -2.01 -4.35 -1.34
C ILE A 130 -1.23 -3.98 -0.08
N LEU A 131 -0.14 -3.21 -0.23
CA LEU A 131 0.72 -2.82 0.89
C LEU A 131 -0.02 -1.97 1.93
N ALA A 132 -0.93 -1.10 1.48
CA ALA A 132 -1.76 -0.27 2.34
C ALA A 132 -2.57 -1.08 3.37
N ARG A 133 -2.96 -2.33 3.04
CA ARG A 133 -3.75 -3.18 3.94
C ARG A 133 -3.02 -3.61 5.21
N PHE A 134 -1.69 -3.69 5.14
CA PHE A 134 -0.83 -4.06 6.27
C PHE A 134 -0.55 -2.88 7.22
N VAL A 135 -0.90 -1.66 6.81
CA VAL A 135 -0.75 -0.47 7.65
C VAL A 135 -2.14 -0.05 8.13
N PRO A 136 -2.51 -0.26 9.41
CA PRO A 136 -3.89 -0.12 9.90
C PRO A 136 -4.53 1.24 9.62
N ILE A 137 -3.74 2.32 9.72
CA ILE A 137 -4.24 3.66 9.41
C ILE A 137 -4.48 3.78 7.90
N VAL A 138 -3.50 3.37 7.09
CA VAL A 138 -3.53 3.56 5.64
C VAL A 138 -4.63 2.70 5.00
N ARG A 139 -4.92 1.50 5.51
CA ARG A 139 -5.92 0.60 4.90
C ARG A 139 -7.33 1.18 4.87
N THR A 140 -7.69 2.02 5.85
CA THR A 140 -9.02 2.64 5.92
C THR A 140 -9.16 3.80 4.94
N PHE A 141 -8.06 4.53 4.69
CA PHE A 141 -8.04 5.66 3.76
C PHE A 141 -7.73 5.26 2.32
N ALA A 142 -7.00 4.16 2.10
CA ALA A 142 -6.52 3.77 0.77
C ALA A 142 -7.63 3.52 -0.26
N PRO A 143 -8.74 2.80 0.04
CA PRO A 143 -9.86 2.63 -0.88
C PRO A 143 -10.44 3.97 -1.34
N VAL A 144 -10.67 4.87 -0.39
CA VAL A 144 -11.26 6.19 -0.65
C VAL A 144 -10.29 7.06 -1.44
N ALA A 145 -9.01 7.07 -1.09
CA ALA A 145 -7.97 7.78 -1.82
C ALA A 145 -7.84 7.27 -3.27
N ALA A 146 -7.92 5.95 -3.49
CA ALA A 146 -7.91 5.36 -4.84
C ALA A 146 -9.15 5.75 -5.66
N GLY A 147 -10.33 5.81 -5.02
CA GLY A 147 -11.57 6.29 -5.65
C GLY A 147 -11.50 7.77 -6.04
N VAL A 148 -10.99 8.60 -5.13
CA VAL A 148 -10.79 10.04 -5.34
C VAL A 148 -9.78 10.32 -6.45
N GLY A 149 -8.67 9.57 -6.46
CA GLY A 149 -7.64 9.62 -7.49
C GLY A 149 -8.10 9.10 -8.86
N LYS A 150 -9.36 8.66 -9.00
CA LYS A 150 -9.94 8.11 -10.24
C LYS A 150 -9.14 6.93 -10.82
N MET A 151 -8.50 6.14 -9.97
CA MET A 151 -7.80 4.93 -10.40
C MET A 151 -8.79 4.02 -11.16
N PRO A 152 -8.41 3.41 -12.30
CA PRO A 152 -9.31 2.54 -13.05
C PRO A 152 -9.85 1.41 -12.18
N TRP A 153 -11.18 1.24 -12.18
CA TRP A 153 -11.87 0.31 -11.27
C TRP A 153 -11.39 -1.12 -11.40
N HIS A 154 -11.19 -1.62 -12.62
CA HIS A 154 -10.68 -2.98 -12.87
C HIS A 154 -9.31 -3.20 -12.23
N ARG A 155 -8.43 -2.19 -12.30
CA ARG A 155 -7.08 -2.27 -11.73
C ARG A 155 -7.18 -2.25 -10.22
N TYR A 156 -7.91 -1.28 -9.66
CA TYR A 156 -8.14 -1.21 -8.21
C TYR A 156 -8.71 -2.52 -7.67
N SER A 157 -9.78 -3.03 -8.26
CA SER A 157 -10.51 -4.20 -7.78
C SER A 157 -9.64 -5.46 -7.75
N LEU A 158 -8.81 -5.67 -8.78
CA LEU A 158 -7.87 -6.79 -8.81
C LEU A 158 -6.86 -6.74 -7.66
N TYR A 159 -6.19 -5.60 -7.46
CA TYR A 159 -5.22 -5.45 -6.37
C TYR A 159 -5.90 -5.44 -4.99
N ASN A 160 -7.10 -4.88 -4.91
CA ASN A 160 -7.94 -4.90 -3.71
C ASN A 160 -8.30 -6.33 -3.32
N LEU A 161 -8.71 -7.18 -4.27
CA LEU A 161 -9.01 -8.59 -4.05
C LEU A 161 -7.78 -9.36 -3.58
N ILE A 162 -6.66 -9.23 -4.28
CA ILE A 162 -5.40 -9.90 -3.91
C ILE A 162 -5.01 -9.50 -2.48
N GLY A 163 -5.03 -8.20 -2.17
CA GLY A 163 -4.71 -7.72 -0.84
C GLY A 163 -5.72 -8.18 0.22
N ALA A 164 -7.01 -8.22 -0.09
CA ALA A 164 -8.07 -8.67 0.82
C ALA A 164 -7.92 -10.15 1.17
N VAL A 165 -7.59 -10.97 0.17
CA VAL A 165 -7.31 -12.40 0.37
C VAL A 165 -6.04 -12.56 1.20
N ILE A 166 -4.92 -11.98 0.78
CA ILE A 166 -3.64 -12.13 1.51
C ILE A 166 -3.79 -11.68 2.97
N TRP A 167 -4.43 -10.54 3.22
CA TRP A 167 -4.61 -10.03 4.58
C TRP A 167 -5.66 -10.81 5.37
N GLY A 168 -6.90 -10.91 4.86
CA GLY A 168 -8.02 -11.52 5.58
C GLY A 168 -7.87 -13.02 5.75
N PHE A 169 -7.58 -13.74 4.66
CA PHE A 169 -7.33 -15.18 4.72
C PHE A 169 -5.99 -15.48 5.40
N GLY A 170 -4.93 -14.72 5.09
CA GLY A 170 -3.60 -14.95 5.68
C GLY A 170 -3.58 -14.78 7.20
N LEU A 171 -4.14 -13.70 7.75
CA LEU A 171 -4.20 -13.50 9.20
C LEU A 171 -5.06 -14.56 9.90
N THR A 172 -6.17 -14.97 9.27
CA THR A 172 -7.02 -16.06 9.79
C THR A 172 -6.25 -17.39 9.84
N VAL A 173 -5.52 -17.72 8.77
CA VAL A 173 -4.70 -18.94 8.71
C VAL A 173 -3.55 -18.87 9.72
N ILE A 174 -2.90 -17.71 9.87
CA ILE A 174 -1.85 -17.53 10.89
C ILE A 174 -2.42 -17.76 12.29
N GLY A 175 -3.58 -17.20 12.62
CA GLY A 175 -4.25 -17.45 13.90
C GLY A 175 -4.52 -18.93 14.15
N TYR A 176 -4.96 -19.65 13.11
CA TYR A 176 -5.14 -21.09 13.17
C TYR A 176 -3.82 -21.85 13.36
N LEU A 177 -2.76 -21.50 12.63
CA LEU A 177 -1.45 -22.15 12.80
C LEU A 177 -0.87 -21.91 14.20
N VAL A 178 -1.04 -20.71 14.75
CA VAL A 178 -0.64 -20.36 16.11
C VAL A 178 -1.40 -21.19 17.14
N SER A 179 -2.68 -21.50 16.90
CA SER A 179 -3.48 -22.35 17.79
C SER A 179 -2.99 -23.80 17.87
N LEU A 180 -2.27 -24.28 16.85
CA LEU A 180 -1.74 -25.64 16.83
C LEU A 180 -0.51 -25.79 17.74
N ILE A 181 0.14 -24.68 18.12
CA ILE A 181 1.34 -24.69 18.95
C ILE A 181 0.93 -24.72 20.44
N PRO A 182 1.31 -25.76 21.21
CA PRO A 182 0.96 -25.87 22.62
C PRO A 182 1.41 -24.64 23.44
N GLY A 183 0.51 -24.07 24.23
CA GLY A 183 0.78 -22.93 25.12
C GLY A 183 0.84 -21.55 24.44
N VAL A 184 1.13 -21.48 23.14
CA VAL A 184 1.19 -20.19 22.41
C VAL A 184 -0.22 -19.66 22.13
N GLY A 185 -1.16 -20.53 21.77
CA GLY A 185 -2.56 -20.11 21.55
C GLY A 185 -3.18 -19.42 22.75
N GLU A 186 -2.97 -19.94 23.96
CA GLU A 186 -3.45 -19.33 25.21
C GLU A 186 -2.77 -18.00 25.52
N PHE A 187 -1.46 -17.92 25.31
CA PHE A 187 -0.71 -16.68 25.48
C PHE A 187 -1.21 -15.60 24.52
N VAL A 188 -1.40 -15.95 23.25
CA VAL A 188 -1.92 -15.04 22.23
C VAL A 188 -3.34 -14.62 22.57
N ALA A 189 -4.26 -15.54 22.88
CA ALA A 189 -5.62 -15.20 23.29
C ALA A 189 -5.65 -14.24 24.49
N LYS A 190 -4.69 -14.37 25.43
CA LYS A 190 -4.60 -13.52 26.62
C LYS A 190 -4.01 -12.13 26.35
N TYR A 191 -3.05 -12.03 25.43
CA TYR A 191 -2.29 -10.79 25.20
C TYR A 191 -2.50 -10.20 23.81
N ILE A 192 -3.50 -10.66 23.03
CA ILE A 192 -3.68 -10.27 21.64
C ILE A 192 -3.78 -8.76 21.45
N ASP A 193 -4.53 -8.07 22.32
CA ASP A 193 -4.70 -6.62 22.29
C ASP A 193 -3.36 -5.90 22.51
N VAL A 194 -2.55 -6.39 23.46
CA VAL A 194 -1.25 -5.81 23.80
C VAL A 194 -0.22 -6.10 22.70
N ILE A 195 -0.20 -7.33 22.16
CA ILE A 195 0.69 -7.73 21.08
C ILE A 195 0.41 -6.90 19.83
N LEU A 196 -0.86 -6.72 19.47
CA LEU A 196 -1.25 -5.92 18.32
C LEU A 196 -1.00 -4.43 18.55
N LEU A 197 -1.33 -3.88 19.72
CA LEU A 197 -0.97 -2.50 20.05
C LEU A 197 0.54 -2.28 19.93
N ALA A 198 1.36 -3.21 20.45
CA ALA A 198 2.81 -3.16 20.32
C ALA A 198 3.28 -3.28 18.86
N ALA A 199 2.66 -4.14 18.05
CA ALA A 199 2.99 -4.27 16.62
C ALA A 199 2.67 -3.00 15.83
N VAL A 200 1.51 -2.37 16.10
CA VAL A 200 1.11 -1.11 15.48
C VAL A 200 2.03 0.02 15.92
N VAL A 201 2.28 0.17 17.22
CA VAL A 201 3.20 1.17 17.76
C VAL A 201 4.61 0.96 17.21
N GLY A 202 5.07 -0.30 17.13
CA GLY A 202 6.37 -0.66 16.57
C GLY A 202 6.51 -0.29 15.09
N THR A 203 5.48 -0.54 14.28
CA THR A 203 5.48 -0.20 12.86
C THR A 203 5.44 1.31 12.65
N VAL A 204 4.59 2.03 13.38
CA VAL A 204 4.53 3.50 13.33
C VAL A 204 5.86 4.10 13.79
N PHE A 205 6.42 3.60 14.90
CA PHE A 205 7.71 4.03 15.41
C PHE A 205 8.83 3.77 14.40
N PHE A 206 8.86 2.60 13.76
CA PHE A 206 9.84 2.28 12.73
C PHE A 206 9.74 3.24 11.54
N ILE A 207 8.53 3.47 11.01
CA ILE A 207 8.31 4.41 9.90
C ILE A 207 8.73 5.83 10.28
N VAL A 208 8.35 6.29 11.47
CA VAL A 208 8.66 7.63 11.98
C VAL A 208 10.16 7.79 12.22
N TRP A 209 10.81 6.81 12.84
CA TRP A 209 12.27 6.80 13.00
C TRP A 209 12.93 6.88 11.65
N HIS A 210 12.60 5.99 10.71
CA HIS A 210 13.24 5.95 9.40
C HIS A 210 13.09 7.30 8.67
N TYR A 211 11.91 7.91 8.73
CA TYR A 211 11.66 9.24 8.19
C TYR A 211 12.54 10.33 8.83
N PHE A 212 12.70 10.31 10.16
CA PHE A 212 13.58 11.27 10.86
C PHE A 212 15.08 10.99 10.63
N ALA A 213 15.48 9.73 10.48
CA ALA A 213 16.86 9.34 10.21
C ALA A 213 17.29 9.77 8.80
N GLU A 214 16.44 9.59 7.80
CA GLU A 214 16.63 10.08 6.42
C GLU A 214 16.77 11.61 6.40
N LYS A 215 15.88 12.33 7.12
CA LYS A 215 16.00 13.79 7.24
C LYS A 215 17.26 14.26 7.97
N ARG A 216 17.72 13.50 8.96
CA ARG A 216 18.97 13.81 9.67
C ARG A 216 20.18 13.57 8.78
N LYS A 217 20.20 12.51 7.96
CA LYS A 217 21.26 12.25 6.96
C LYS A 217 21.30 13.34 5.89
N ALA A 218 20.16 13.68 5.28
CA ALA A 218 20.08 14.75 4.30
C ALA A 218 20.52 16.11 4.88
N LYS A 219 20.16 16.41 6.14
CA LYS A 219 20.63 17.62 6.82
C LYS A 219 22.14 17.57 7.15
N LYS A 220 22.70 16.38 7.40
CA LYS A 220 24.13 16.18 7.67
C LYS A 220 24.96 16.31 6.40
N GLU A 221 24.48 15.78 5.27
CA GLU A 221 25.08 15.93 3.93
C GLU A 221 25.01 17.39 3.46
N MET A 222 23.87 18.07 3.67
CA MET A 222 23.76 19.51 3.40
C MET A 222 24.62 20.38 4.33
N ALA A 223 24.87 19.93 5.57
CA ALA A 223 25.73 20.63 6.52
C ALA A 223 27.23 20.29 6.39
N ALA A 224 27.57 19.22 5.66
CA ALA A 224 28.95 18.84 5.37
C ALA A 224 29.59 19.72 4.28
N GLY A 225 28.79 20.51 3.55
CA GLY A 225 29.28 21.27 2.39
C GLY A 225 29.64 20.34 1.22
N PRO A 226 29.77 20.87 -0.01
CA PRO A 226 30.28 20.06 -1.12
C PRO A 226 31.68 19.55 -0.75
N ASP A 227 31.88 18.24 -0.79
CA ASP A 227 33.20 17.63 -0.64
C ASP A 227 34.17 18.29 -1.64
N GLU A 228 35.20 18.94 -1.10
CA GLU A 228 36.38 19.45 -1.79
C GLU A 228 37.27 18.27 -2.23
N TYR A 229 36.68 17.30 -2.95
CA TYR A 229 37.39 16.15 -3.50
C TYR A 229 36.77 15.75 -4.84
N THR A 230 36.92 16.63 -5.81
CA THR A 230 37.13 16.20 -7.19
C THR A 230 38.20 17.15 -7.69
N ASP A 231 39.46 16.80 -7.41
CA ASP A 231 40.58 17.53 -7.98
C ASP A 231 40.41 17.48 -9.50
N ALA A 232 40.45 18.64 -10.16
CA ALA A 232 40.19 18.75 -11.59
C ALA A 232 41.20 17.93 -12.42
N ASP A 233 42.28 17.48 -11.78
CA ASP A 233 43.30 16.62 -12.33
C ASP A 233 42.89 15.13 -12.36
N GLU A 234 42.15 14.62 -11.36
CA GLU A 234 41.68 13.22 -11.34
C GLU A 234 40.52 13.01 -12.34
N ALA A 235 39.68 14.04 -12.52
CA ALA A 235 38.63 14.05 -13.54
C ALA A 235 39.20 14.06 -14.97
N ARG A 236 40.43 14.54 -15.19
CA ARG A 236 41.10 14.48 -16.50
C ARG A 236 41.72 13.11 -16.77
N GLU A 237 42.13 12.39 -15.72
CA GLU A 237 42.72 11.05 -15.84
C GLU A 237 41.68 9.96 -16.17
N LEU A 238 40.41 10.17 -15.77
CA LEU A 238 39.28 9.29 -16.06
C LEU A 238 38.57 9.56 -17.41
N VAL A 239 38.97 10.59 -18.16
CA VAL A 239 38.49 10.78 -19.54
C VAL A 239 39.25 9.82 -20.44
N LEU A 240 38.59 8.70 -20.79
CA LEU A 240 39.13 7.72 -21.74
C LEU A 240 39.38 8.36 -23.11
N ASP A 241 40.58 8.13 -23.66
CA ASP A 241 40.99 8.67 -24.95
C ASP A 241 40.03 8.27 -26.08
N PRO A 242 39.56 9.22 -26.92
CA PRO A 242 38.60 8.95 -28.00
C PRO A 242 39.10 7.94 -29.05
N GLU A 243 40.40 7.63 -29.09
CA GLU A 243 40.99 6.70 -30.05
C GLU A 243 40.61 5.24 -29.78
N VAL A 244 40.28 4.89 -28.52
CA VAL A 244 39.83 3.53 -28.14
C VAL A 244 38.53 3.14 -28.84
N PHE A 245 37.70 4.12 -29.21
CA PHE A 245 36.44 3.89 -29.91
C PHE A 245 36.58 3.78 -31.44
N ARG A 246 37.75 4.09 -32.03
CA ARG A 246 37.95 4.02 -33.48
C ARG A 246 38.41 2.66 -33.99
N GLU A 247 39.00 1.82 -33.15
CA GLU A 247 39.55 0.53 -33.60
C GLU A 247 38.49 -0.58 -33.80
N HIS A 248 37.27 -0.43 -33.26
CA HIS A 248 36.24 -1.49 -33.28
C HIS A 248 34.93 -1.11 -34.01
N GLY A 249 34.93 -0.05 -34.82
CA GLY A 249 33.79 0.37 -35.63
C GLY A 249 33.79 -0.24 -37.03
N HIS A 250 33.13 -1.39 -37.18
CA HIS A 250 32.83 -2.01 -38.47
C HIS A 250 32.23 -1.02 -39.50
N SER A 251 32.78 -1.11 -40.71
CA SER A 251 32.35 -0.62 -42.03
C SER A 251 30.91 -0.10 -42.16
N ALA A 252 30.76 1.19 -42.48
CA ALA A 252 29.54 1.75 -43.08
C ALA A 252 29.76 2.02 -44.58
N PRO A 253 28.75 1.83 -45.47
CA PRO A 253 28.93 1.89 -46.92
C PRO A 253 28.96 3.34 -47.43
N HIS A 254 29.85 3.60 -48.39
CA HIS A 254 30.00 4.87 -49.10
C HIS A 254 28.70 5.32 -49.80
N ALA A 255 28.19 6.50 -49.43
CA ALA A 255 27.26 7.27 -50.24
C ALA A 255 28.03 8.36 -50.99
N HIS A 256 28.00 8.28 -52.32
CA HIS A 256 28.55 9.26 -53.25
C HIS A 256 27.85 10.62 -53.11
N HIS A 257 28.65 11.69 -53.00
CA HIS A 257 28.22 13.07 -53.20
C HIS A 257 28.89 13.58 -54.48
N PRO A 258 28.18 14.25 -55.43
CA PRO A 258 28.82 15.02 -56.48
C PRO A 258 29.07 16.46 -56.01
N ASP A 259 30.23 16.98 -56.38
CA ASP A 259 30.74 18.33 -56.13
C ASP A 259 29.89 19.41 -56.81
N ALA A 260 29.67 20.53 -56.12
CA ALA A 260 29.29 21.80 -56.72
C ALA A 260 30.40 22.82 -56.43
N SER A 261 31.21 23.08 -57.44
CA SER A 261 32.22 24.13 -57.47
C SER A 261 31.60 25.48 -57.85
N THR A 262 32.19 26.50 -57.25
CA THR A 262 31.99 27.95 -57.35
C THR A 262 31.91 28.52 -58.76
N THR A 263 30.96 29.44 -59.02
CA THR A 263 31.02 30.71 -59.83
C THR A 263 29.57 31.20 -59.99
N ASP A 264 29.16 32.45 -60.19
CA ASP A 264 29.76 33.78 -60.33
C ASP A 264 28.58 34.78 -60.31
N THR A 265 28.90 36.04 -60.01
CA THR A 265 28.30 37.28 -60.52
C THR A 265 26.79 37.58 -60.63
N ASP A 266 26.51 38.76 -60.09
CA ASP A 266 25.77 39.87 -60.71
C ASP A 266 24.23 39.91 -60.75
N ARG A 267 23.76 40.99 -60.09
CA ARG A 267 22.88 42.04 -60.64
C ARG A 267 21.37 41.79 -60.78
N HIS A 268 20.67 42.75 -60.16
CA HIS A 268 19.58 43.56 -60.72
C HIS A 268 18.12 43.09 -60.53
N THR A 269 17.33 43.96 -59.87
CA THR A 269 15.96 44.45 -60.20
C THR A 269 14.88 43.40 -60.53
N ASP A 270 13.64 43.41 -60.04
CA ASP A 270 12.68 44.44 -59.63
C ASP A 270 11.45 43.67 -59.05
N PRO A 271 10.49 44.29 -58.32
CA PRO A 271 9.36 43.60 -57.72
C PRO A 271 8.07 43.70 -58.57
N ARG A 272 7.06 42.91 -58.15
CA ARG A 272 5.62 42.92 -58.51
C ARG A 272 5.17 41.97 -59.62
N SER A 273 4.33 41.01 -59.22
CA SER A 273 2.93 40.88 -59.66
C SER A 273 2.24 39.83 -58.81
#